data_AF-A0A1J3IJZ2-F1
#
_entry.id   AF-A0A1J3IJZ2-F1
#
_cell.length_a   1.000
_cell.length_b   1.000
_cell.length_c   1.000
_cell.angle_alpha   90.00
_cell.angle_beta   90.00
_cell.angle_gamma   90.00
#
_symmetry.space_group_name_H-M   'P 1'
#
loop_
_entity.id
_entity.type
_entity.pdbx_description
1 polymer ?
#
loop_
_entity_poly.entity_id
_entity_poly.type
_entity_poly.pdbx_seq_one_letter_code
_entity_poly.pdbx_strand_id
1 'polypeptide(L)'
;NPYGRTKLFLEEIARDIQAAEPEWKIILLRYFNPVGAHESGRIGEDPKGIPNNLMPYIQQVAVGRLPVLNVFGHDYPTKDGSAVRDYIHVMDLADGHVAALNKLFTDSKIGCNAYNLGTGQGTSVLEMVSAFEKASGKK
;
A
#
# COMPACT_ATOMS: atom_id res chain seq x y z
N ASN A 1 -9.77 6.03 11.87
CA ASN A 1 -11.12 5.59 11.43
C ASN A 1 -11.36 4.15 11.92
N PRO A 2 -12.58 3.59 11.83
CA PRO A 2 -12.86 2.22 12.26
C PRO A 2 -11.97 1.17 11.58
N TYR A 3 -11.67 1.33 10.28
CA TYR A 3 -10.77 0.44 9.54
C TYR A 3 -9.36 0.35 10.19
N GLY A 4 -8.74 1.48 10.52
CA GLY A 4 -7.45 1.48 11.19
C GLY A 4 -7.51 0.87 12.60
N ARG A 5 -8.63 1.06 13.31
CA ARG A 5 -8.82 0.52 14.66
C ARG A 5 -8.93 -1.00 14.67
N THR A 6 -9.58 -1.60 13.67
CA THR A 6 -9.61 -3.07 13.57
C THR A 6 -8.22 -3.65 13.33
N LYS A 7 -7.40 -3.01 12.50
CA LYS A 7 -6.00 -3.44 12.27
C LYS A 7 -5.16 -3.37 13.53
N LEU A 8 -5.26 -2.27 14.30
CA LEU A 8 -4.58 -2.15 15.59
C LEU A 8 -4.97 -3.27 16.56
N PHE A 9 -6.27 -3.54 16.70
CA PHE A 9 -6.74 -4.60 17.59
C PHE A 9 -6.27 -5.99 17.17
N LEU A 10 -6.20 -6.28 15.88
CA LEU A 10 -5.65 -7.54 15.39
C LEU A 10 -4.15 -7.69 15.72
N GLU A 11 -3.38 -6.61 15.68
CA GLU A 11 -1.97 -6.65 16.10
C GLU A 11 -1.83 -6.93 17.61
N GLU A 12 -2.68 -6.33 18.46
CA GLU A 12 -2.67 -6.61 19.90
C GLU A 12 -3.08 -8.05 20.20
N ILE A 13 -4.14 -8.56 19.56
CA ILE A 13 -4.55 -9.96 19.69
C ILE A 13 -3.41 -10.91 19.27
N ALA A 14 -2.69 -10.60 18.19
CA ALA A 14 -1.56 -11.40 17.75
C ALA A 14 -0.42 -11.42 18.79
N ARG A 15 -0.17 -10.30 19.47
CA ARG A 15 0.80 -10.24 20.58
C ARG A 15 0.34 -11.04 21.78
N ASP A 16 -0.93 -10.96 22.15
CA ASP A 16 -1.52 -11.74 23.23
C ASP A 16 -1.39 -13.25 22.96
N ILE A 17 -1.66 -13.69 21.71
CA ILE A 17 -1.47 -15.08 21.30
C ILE A 17 -0.02 -15.51 21.48
N GLN A 18 0.95 -14.73 20.99
CA GLN A 18 2.36 -15.10 21.08
C GLN A 18 2.90 -15.05 22.52
N ALA A 19 2.38 -14.17 23.36
CA ALA A 19 2.72 -14.11 24.78
C ALA A 19 2.18 -15.34 25.54
N ALA A 20 0.99 -15.82 25.19
CA ALA A 20 0.39 -17.01 25.77
C ALA A 20 1.05 -18.31 25.25
N GLU A 21 1.43 -18.35 23.97
CA GLU A 21 1.96 -19.52 23.28
C GLU A 21 3.28 -19.17 22.54
N PRO A 22 4.45 -19.25 23.21
CA PRO A 22 5.73 -18.77 22.68
C PRO A 22 6.22 -19.43 21.39
N GLU A 23 5.70 -20.61 21.06
CA GLU A 23 6.00 -21.33 19.80
C GLU A 23 5.39 -20.64 18.57
N TRP A 24 4.39 -19.78 18.74
CA TRP A 24 3.82 -19.01 17.63
C TRP A 24 4.83 -18.01 17.08
N LYS A 25 5.04 -18.08 15.77
CA LYS A 25 5.83 -17.10 15.02
C LYS A 25 4.89 -16.26 14.16
N ILE A 26 4.87 -14.95 14.41
CA ILE A 26 3.93 -14.04 13.79
C ILE A 26 4.71 -12.84 13.22
N ILE A 27 4.50 -12.56 11.94
CA ILE A 27 4.99 -11.35 11.30
C ILE A 27 3.81 -10.48 10.93
N LEU A 28 3.79 -9.25 11.44
CA LEU A 28 2.80 -8.22 11.15
C LEU A 28 3.35 -7.29 10.06
N LEU A 29 2.87 -7.43 8.83
CA LEU A 29 3.30 -6.59 7.72
C LEU A 29 2.37 -5.37 7.59
N ARG A 30 2.92 -4.19 7.87
CA ARG A 30 2.23 -2.90 7.77
C ARG A 30 2.51 -2.27 6.42
N TYR A 31 1.55 -2.40 5.51
CA TYR A 31 1.69 -1.83 4.17
C TYR A 31 1.43 -0.33 4.17
N PHE A 32 2.11 0.38 3.28
CA PHE A 32 1.81 1.77 2.98
C PHE A 32 0.75 1.83 1.86
N ASN A 33 1.07 2.33 0.67
CA ASN A 33 0.10 2.47 -0.43
C ASN A 33 0.54 1.61 -1.62
N PRO A 34 0.05 0.36 -1.72
CA PRO A 34 0.39 -0.52 -2.83
C PRO A 34 -0.20 0.02 -4.13
N VAL A 35 0.61 0.04 -5.20
CA VAL A 35 0.22 0.47 -6.54
C VAL A 35 0.89 -0.39 -7.61
N GLY A 36 0.50 -0.21 -8.87
CA GLY A 36 1.05 -0.96 -9.99
C GLY A 36 0.28 -2.25 -10.29
N ALA A 37 0.92 -3.14 -11.03
CA ALA A 37 0.33 -4.37 -11.54
C ALA A 37 1.43 -5.40 -11.82
N HIS A 38 1.05 -6.63 -12.13
CA HIS A 38 2.02 -7.59 -12.63
C HIS A 38 2.50 -7.15 -14.02
N GLU A 39 3.82 -7.21 -14.26
CA GLU A 39 4.49 -6.73 -15.47
C GLU A 39 3.93 -7.31 -16.78
N SER A 40 3.31 -8.49 -16.74
CA SER A 40 2.60 -9.08 -17.88
C SER A 40 1.41 -8.25 -18.38
N GLY A 41 0.89 -7.31 -17.57
CA GLY A 41 -0.32 -6.54 -17.84
C GLY A 41 -1.63 -7.33 -17.72
N ARG A 42 -1.59 -8.62 -17.33
CA ARG A 42 -2.78 -9.49 -17.28
C ARG A 42 -3.54 -9.45 -15.94
N ILE A 43 -2.89 -9.04 -14.87
CA ILE A 43 -3.50 -8.92 -13.54
C ILE A 43 -3.09 -7.60 -12.88
N GLY A 44 -4.02 -6.98 -12.19
CA GLY A 44 -3.88 -5.70 -11.50
C GLY A 44 -5.13 -5.40 -10.68
N GLU A 45 -5.18 -4.23 -10.04
CA GLU A 45 -6.34 -3.81 -9.26
C GLU A 45 -7.53 -3.50 -10.20
N ASP A 46 -8.68 -4.14 -9.97
CA ASP A 46 -9.94 -3.90 -10.71
C ASP A 46 -11.08 -3.61 -9.72
N PRO A 47 -11.13 -2.41 -9.14
CA PRO A 47 -12.12 -2.07 -8.12
C PRO A 47 -13.52 -1.96 -8.74
N LYS A 48 -14.54 -2.45 -8.02
CA LYS A 48 -15.93 -2.31 -8.42
C LYS A 48 -16.43 -0.89 -8.15
N GLY A 49 -17.05 -0.27 -9.16
CA GLY A 49 -17.61 1.08 -9.05
C GLY A 49 -16.55 2.17 -9.12
N ILE A 50 -16.84 3.32 -8.47
CA ILE A 50 -15.89 4.44 -8.41
C ILE A 50 -14.78 4.09 -7.41
N PRO A 51 -13.51 4.11 -7.81
CA PRO A 51 -12.41 3.79 -6.90
C PRO A 51 -12.30 4.77 -5.74
N ASN A 52 -11.95 4.28 -4.55
CA ASN A 52 -11.61 5.13 -3.41
C ASN A 52 -10.11 5.49 -3.36
N ASN A 53 -9.27 4.70 -4.03
CA ASN A 53 -7.82 4.85 -4.01
C ASN A 53 -7.34 5.67 -5.20
N LEU A 54 -6.24 6.40 -5.02
CA LEU A 54 -5.72 7.34 -6.03
C LEU A 54 -5.38 6.65 -7.35
N MET A 55 -4.58 5.57 -7.30
CA MET A 55 -4.01 4.98 -8.52
C MET A 55 -5.07 4.40 -9.46
N PRO A 56 -6.04 3.58 -9.01
CA PRO A 56 -7.11 3.12 -9.90
C PRO A 56 -8.00 4.25 -10.42
N TYR A 57 -8.17 5.32 -9.64
CA TYR A 57 -8.91 6.49 -10.10
C TYR A 57 -8.18 7.18 -11.26
N ILE A 58 -6.87 7.45 -11.11
CA ILE A 58 -6.02 7.99 -12.18
C ILE A 58 -6.10 7.11 -13.44
N GLN A 59 -5.99 5.79 -13.28
CA GLN A 59 -6.09 4.84 -14.38
C GLN A 59 -7.44 4.92 -15.10
N GLN A 60 -8.55 5.00 -14.36
CA GLN A 60 -9.88 5.13 -14.94
C GLN A 60 -10.08 6.44 -15.71
N VAL A 61 -9.48 7.54 -15.26
CA VAL A 61 -9.48 8.81 -16.01
C VAL A 61 -8.68 8.67 -17.31
N ALA A 62 -7.47 8.12 -17.24
CA ALA A 62 -6.60 7.97 -18.40
C ALA A 62 -7.16 7.06 -19.51
N VAL A 63 -8.00 6.08 -19.16
CA VAL A 63 -8.73 5.23 -20.12
C VAL A 63 -10.13 5.76 -20.47
N GLY A 64 -10.49 6.96 -20.01
CA GLY A 64 -11.74 7.64 -20.33
C GLY A 64 -13.00 7.10 -19.65
N ARG A 65 -12.87 6.27 -18.61
CA ARG A 65 -14.01 5.78 -17.80
C ARG A 65 -14.54 6.85 -16.85
N LEU A 66 -13.68 7.74 -16.38
CA LEU A 66 -14.03 8.89 -15.54
C LEU A 66 -13.55 10.18 -16.23
N PRO A 67 -14.29 11.30 -16.09
CA PRO A 67 -13.96 12.53 -16.81
C PRO A 67 -12.74 13.27 -16.24
N VAL A 68 -12.59 13.28 -14.91
CA VAL A 68 -11.55 14.01 -14.19
C VAL A 68 -11.20 13.33 -12.88
N LEU A 69 -9.97 13.53 -12.40
CA LEU A 69 -9.54 13.20 -11.05
C LEU A 69 -9.89 14.35 -10.09
N ASN A 70 -10.48 14.03 -8.94
CA ASN A 70 -10.65 15.00 -7.84
C ASN A 70 -9.46 14.88 -6.88
N VAL A 71 -8.70 15.96 -6.71
CA VAL A 71 -7.61 16.04 -5.72
C VAL A 71 -8.17 16.60 -4.41
N PHE A 72 -8.14 15.80 -3.35
CA PHE A 72 -8.71 16.17 -2.05
C PHE A 72 -7.70 16.91 -1.18
N GLY A 73 -7.83 18.24 -1.13
CA GLY A 73 -7.00 19.15 -0.33
C GLY A 73 -5.84 19.73 -1.14
N HIS A 74 -5.55 21.01 -0.89
CA HIS A 74 -4.55 21.80 -1.62
C HIS A 74 -3.74 22.72 -0.68
N ASP A 75 -3.91 22.55 0.63
CA ASP A 75 -3.41 23.38 1.71
C ASP A 75 -2.70 22.55 2.80
N TYR A 76 -2.34 21.30 2.50
CA TYR A 76 -1.48 20.52 3.37
C TYR A 76 -0.10 21.19 3.47
N PRO A 77 0.61 21.04 4.61
CA PRO A 77 1.98 21.54 4.77
C PRO A 77 2.99 20.66 4.01
N THR A 78 2.81 20.54 2.70
CA THR A 78 3.63 19.78 1.76
C THR A 78 4.08 20.71 0.62
N LYS A 79 5.06 20.27 -0.18
CA LYS A 79 5.70 21.11 -1.20
C LYS A 79 4.72 21.70 -2.23
N ASP A 80 3.66 20.96 -2.57
CA ASP A 80 2.66 21.35 -3.58
C ASP A 80 1.23 21.46 -3.03
N GLY A 81 1.08 21.44 -1.70
CA GLY A 81 -0.21 21.52 -1.01
C GLY A 81 -1.05 20.24 -1.05
N SER A 82 -0.65 19.22 -1.83
CA SER A 82 -1.36 17.95 -1.93
C SER A 82 -0.83 16.91 -0.94
N ALA A 83 -1.65 15.89 -0.65
CA ALA A 83 -1.28 14.85 0.31
C ALA A 83 -0.08 14.02 -0.17
N VAL A 84 0.88 13.76 0.73
CA VAL A 84 2.07 12.92 0.46
C VAL A 84 1.89 11.51 1.02
N ARG A 85 2.28 10.50 0.25
CA ARG A 85 2.14 9.08 0.58
C ARG A 85 3.35 8.29 0.08
N ASP A 86 3.71 7.22 0.79
CA ASP A 86 4.70 6.25 0.33
C ASP A 86 3.99 5.21 -0.54
N TYR A 87 4.33 5.18 -1.84
CA TYR A 87 3.76 4.25 -2.80
C TYR A 87 4.75 3.13 -3.11
N ILE A 88 4.34 1.89 -2.85
CA ILE A 88 5.15 0.69 -3.07
C ILE A 88 4.59 -0.11 -4.24
N HIS A 89 5.45 -0.64 -5.11
CA HIS A 89 5.00 -1.48 -6.20
C HIS A 89 4.42 -2.80 -5.65
N VAL A 90 3.30 -3.25 -6.19
CA VAL A 90 2.58 -4.45 -5.68
C VAL A 90 3.44 -5.73 -5.77
N MET A 91 4.36 -5.79 -6.73
CA MET A 91 5.31 -6.92 -6.83
C MET A 91 6.36 -6.90 -5.71
N ASP A 92 6.90 -5.73 -5.35
CA ASP A 92 7.80 -5.61 -4.19
C ASP A 92 7.09 -6.00 -2.89
N LEU A 93 5.80 -5.65 -2.80
CA LEU A 93 4.98 -6.06 -1.68
C LEU A 93 4.80 -7.58 -1.63
N ALA A 94 4.58 -8.23 -2.77
CA ALA A 94 4.49 -9.68 -2.87
C ALA A 94 5.81 -10.36 -2.47
N ASP A 95 6.94 -9.84 -2.93
CA ASP A 95 8.28 -10.31 -2.53
C ASP A 95 8.51 -10.13 -1.02
N GLY A 96 8.01 -9.04 -0.44
CA GLY A 96 7.99 -8.83 1.01
C GLY A 96 7.30 -9.94 1.80
N HIS A 97 6.25 -10.56 1.23
CA HIS A 97 5.58 -11.72 1.84
C HIS A 97 6.44 -12.98 1.77
N VAL A 98 7.09 -13.21 0.63
CA VAL A 98 8.03 -14.34 0.46
C VAL A 98 9.19 -14.21 1.45
N ALA A 99 9.74 -13.00 1.60
CA ALA A 99 10.78 -12.71 2.57
C ALA A 99 10.31 -12.94 4.02
N ALA A 100 9.09 -12.52 4.36
CA ALA A 100 8.50 -12.76 5.68
C ALA A 100 8.36 -14.27 5.97
N LEU A 101 7.85 -15.05 5.03
CA LEU A 101 7.75 -16.51 5.16
C LEU A 101 9.11 -17.17 5.35
N ASN A 102 10.10 -16.80 4.51
CA ASN A 102 11.46 -17.30 4.66
C ASN A 102 12.02 -16.99 6.06
N LYS A 103 11.74 -15.79 6.58
CA LYS A 103 12.16 -15.40 7.93
C LYS A 103 11.48 -16.25 9.02
N LEU A 104 10.19 -16.55 8.90
CA LEU A 104 9.48 -17.45 9.83
C LEU A 104 10.12 -18.85 9.88
N PHE A 105 10.61 -19.37 8.76
CA PHE A 105 11.24 -20.70 8.70
C PHE A 105 12.69 -20.71 9.17
N THR A 106 13.42 -19.61 8.99
CA THR A 106 14.86 -19.53 9.28
C THR A 106 15.18 -18.96 10.66
N ASP A 107 14.33 -18.09 11.20
CA ASP A 107 14.49 -17.49 12.51
C ASP A 107 13.62 -18.22 13.54
N SER A 108 14.25 -18.98 14.43
CA SER A 108 13.56 -19.69 15.51
C SER A 108 13.10 -18.79 16.65
N LYS A 109 13.57 -17.54 16.73
CA LYS A 109 13.34 -16.62 17.87
C LYS A 109 12.54 -15.38 17.52
N ILE A 110 11.90 -15.35 16.35
CA ILE A 110 11.21 -14.16 15.85
C ILE A 110 10.01 -13.71 16.70
N GLY A 111 9.35 -14.62 17.43
CA GLY A 111 8.15 -14.30 18.22
C GLY A 111 7.08 -13.57 17.39
N CYS A 112 6.56 -12.45 17.89
CA CYS A 112 5.65 -11.55 17.16
C CYS A 112 6.35 -10.23 16.81
N ASN A 113 6.63 -10.00 15.52
CA ASN A 113 7.36 -8.82 15.04
C ASN A 113 6.63 -8.07 13.93
N ALA A 114 6.64 -6.74 13.99
CA ALA A 114 6.04 -5.89 12.98
C ALA A 114 7.09 -5.28 12.04
N TYR A 115 6.79 -5.24 10.75
CA TYR A 115 7.63 -4.61 9.72
C TYR A 115 6.79 -3.69 8.85
N ASN A 116 7.36 -2.53 8.54
CA ASN A 116 6.81 -1.63 7.54
C ASN A 116 7.23 -2.13 6.15
N LEU A 117 6.27 -2.26 5.24
CA LEU A 117 6.53 -2.50 3.82
C LEU A 117 6.14 -1.25 3.03
N GLY A 118 7.16 -0.46 2.72
CA GLY A 118 7.11 0.79 1.98
C GLY A 118 8.48 1.07 1.37
N THR A 119 8.57 2.11 0.56
CA THR A 119 9.82 2.54 -0.08
C THR A 119 10.66 3.46 0.80
N GLY A 120 10.03 4.06 1.82
CA GLY A 120 10.62 5.13 2.62
C GLY A 120 10.61 6.50 1.93
N GLN A 121 10.08 6.58 0.71
CA GLN A 121 10.00 7.81 -0.07
C GLN A 121 8.55 8.28 -0.20
N GLY A 122 8.28 9.50 0.22
CA GLY A 122 6.99 10.15 0.01
C GLY A 122 6.87 10.72 -1.40
N THR A 123 5.70 10.55 -2.01
CA THR A 123 5.30 11.17 -3.28
C THR A 123 3.95 11.86 -3.08
N SER A 124 3.82 13.08 -3.58
CA SER A 124 2.56 13.82 -3.53
C SER A 124 1.51 13.27 -4.51
N VAL A 125 0.26 13.71 -4.38
CA VAL A 125 -0.79 13.35 -5.36
C VAL A 125 -0.43 13.88 -6.75
N LEU A 126 0.04 15.12 -6.84
CA LEU A 126 0.36 15.76 -8.12
C LEU A 126 1.63 15.17 -8.75
N GLU A 127 2.62 14.79 -7.95
CA GLU A 127 3.80 14.05 -8.43
C GLU A 127 3.38 12.69 -9.01
N MET A 128 2.46 11.97 -8.36
CA MET A 128 1.93 10.70 -8.87
C MET A 128 1.16 10.87 -10.18
N VAL A 129 0.32 11.91 -10.29
CA VAL A 129 -0.39 12.24 -11.54
C VAL A 129 0.62 12.51 -12.66
N SER A 130 1.61 13.36 -12.41
CA SER A 130 2.63 13.70 -13.41
C SER A 130 3.44 12.46 -13.85
N ALA A 131 3.77 11.57 -12.91
CA ALA A 131 4.44 10.31 -13.24
C ALA A 131 3.55 9.41 -14.12
N PHE A 132 2.26 9.34 -13.84
CA PHE A 132 1.31 8.54 -14.63
C PHE A 132 1.07 9.12 -16.02
N GLU A 133 0.90 10.44 -16.15
CA GLU A 133 0.79 11.12 -17.45
C GLU A 133 2.00 10.82 -18.33
N LYS A 134 3.21 10.92 -17.75
CA LYS A 134 4.45 10.59 -18.44
C LYS A 134 4.52 9.13 -18.88
N ALA A 135 4.08 8.20 -18.03
CA ALA A 135 4.12 6.76 -18.33
C ALA A 135 3.07 6.33 -19.37
N SER A 136 1.88 6.93 -19.33
CA SER A 136 0.74 6.56 -20.19
C SER A 136 0.67 7.36 -21.50
N GLY A 137 1.30 8.54 -21.55
CA GLY A 137 1.15 9.49 -22.66
C GLY A 137 -0.27 10.08 -22.75
N LYS A 138 -1.05 10.03 -21.65
CA LYS A 138 -2.42 10.54 -21.55
C LYS A 138 -2.47 11.71 -20.56
N LYS A 139 -3.45 12.59 -20.75
CA LYS A 139 -3.82 13.69 -19.84
C LYS A 139 -5.23 13.44 -19.32
#